data_AF-A0A0M3BS64-F1
#
_entry.id   AF-A0A0M3BS64-F1
#
_cell.length_a   1.000
_cell.length_b   1.000
_cell.length_c   1.000
_cell.angle_alpha   90.00
_cell.angle_beta   90.00
_cell.angle_gamma   90.00
#
_symmetry.space_group_name_H-M   'P 1'
#
loop_
_entity.id
_entity.type
_entity.pdbx_description
1 polymer ?
#
loop_
_entity_poly.entity_id
_entity_poly.type
_entity_poly.pdbx_seq_one_letter_code
_entity_poly.pdbx_strand_id
1 'polypeptide(L)'
;MPATKPHLLIVEARFYDDMADALLEGATAALEEAGATYDVVTVPGALEIPPAIAMALDAAEEGGTEYHGFVALGMVIRGETYHFEIVANESSRALMDLAVSESLPIGNGILTVENDEQAWARARRSDKDKGGFAARAALTMIALREKLNGG
;
A
#
# COMPACT_ATOMS: atom_id res chain seq x y z
N MET A 1 0.71 28.21 -3.64
CA MET A 1 -0.62 27.84 -3.09
C MET A 1 -0.39 27.07 -1.80
N PRO A 2 -1.29 27.07 -0.80
CA PRO A 2 -1.12 26.12 0.32
C PRO A 2 -1.08 24.71 -0.28
N ALA A 3 -0.07 23.91 0.08
CA ALA A 3 0.04 22.54 -0.39
C ALA A 3 -1.25 21.79 -0.01
N THR A 4 -1.97 21.29 -1.02
CA THR A 4 -3.17 20.48 -0.82
C THR A 4 -2.81 19.29 0.05
N LYS A 5 -3.62 19.04 1.08
CA LYS A 5 -3.46 17.90 1.98
C LYS A 5 -3.48 16.61 1.15
N PRO A 6 -2.42 15.77 1.17
CA PRO A 6 -2.42 14.53 0.40
C PRO A 6 -3.60 13.64 0.79
N HIS A 7 -4.30 13.13 -0.22
CA HIS A 7 -5.38 12.16 -0.08
C HIS A 7 -4.96 10.86 -0.77
N LEU A 8 -4.90 9.76 -0.04
CA LEU A 8 -4.36 8.48 -0.50
C LEU A 8 -5.42 7.39 -0.50
N LEU A 9 -5.23 6.35 -1.30
CA LEU A 9 -6.00 5.12 -1.20
C LEU A 9 -5.14 4.03 -0.54
N ILE A 10 -5.61 3.48 0.57
CA ILE A 10 -5.08 2.25 1.15
C ILE A 10 -5.85 1.09 0.53
N VAL A 11 -5.14 0.17 -0.13
CA VAL A 11 -5.69 -1.09 -0.63
C VAL A 11 -5.12 -2.22 0.22
N GLU A 12 -5.95 -2.84 1.05
CA GLU A 12 -5.53 -3.93 1.93
C GLU A 12 -6.02 -5.30 1.46
N ALA A 13 -5.10 -6.25 1.36
CA ALA A 13 -5.40 -7.66 1.15
C ALA A 13 -5.62 -8.36 2.50
N ARG A 14 -6.87 -8.73 2.80
CA ARG A 14 -7.23 -9.40 4.05
C ARG A 14 -7.33 -10.92 3.88
N PHE A 15 -6.18 -11.58 4.01
CA PHE A 15 -6.12 -13.04 4.17
C PHE A 15 -5.88 -13.46 5.63
N TYR A 16 -5.14 -12.63 6.39
CA TYR A 16 -4.89 -12.81 7.83
C TYR A 16 -5.40 -11.57 8.58
N ASP A 17 -6.62 -11.63 9.13
CA ASP A 17 -7.32 -10.45 9.67
C ASP A 17 -6.50 -9.69 10.73
N ASP A 18 -5.98 -10.37 11.75
CA ASP A 18 -5.26 -9.70 12.83
C ASP A 18 -3.97 -9.01 12.35
N MET A 19 -3.32 -9.57 11.33
CA MET A 19 -2.10 -9.00 10.76
C MET A 19 -2.41 -7.86 9.78
N ALA A 20 -3.54 -7.95 9.08
CA ALA A 20 -4.04 -6.86 8.27
C ALA A 20 -4.40 -5.65 9.15
N ASP A 21 -5.08 -5.86 10.27
CA ASP A 21 -5.40 -4.81 11.25
C ASP A 21 -4.12 -4.14 11.78
N ALA A 22 -3.08 -4.91 12.12
CA ALA A 22 -1.80 -4.36 12.56
C ALA A 22 -1.07 -3.54 11.47
N LEU A 23 -1.09 -4.00 10.21
CA LEU A 23 -0.54 -3.24 9.09
C LEU A 23 -1.33 -1.94 8.85
N LEU A 24 -2.67 -2.03 8.88
CA LEU A 24 -3.55 -0.89 8.68
C LEU A 24 -3.37 0.14 9.81
N GLU A 25 -3.25 -0.29 11.07
CA GLU A 25 -2.96 0.58 12.21
C GLU A 25 -1.66 1.37 11.99
N GLY A 26 -0.58 0.71 11.58
CA GLY A 26 0.69 1.37 11.28
C GLY A 26 0.58 2.39 10.14
N ALA A 27 -0.09 2.00 9.04
CA ALA A 27 -0.25 2.84 7.86
C ALA A 27 -1.10 4.09 8.17
N THR A 28 -2.27 3.89 8.76
CA THR A 28 -3.21 4.97 9.12
C THR A 28 -2.59 5.94 10.10
N ALA A 29 -1.94 5.46 11.16
CA ALA A 29 -1.24 6.32 12.12
C ALA A 29 -0.16 7.19 11.47
N ALA A 30 0.60 6.64 10.52
CA ALA A 30 1.63 7.41 9.80
C ALA A 30 1.02 8.47 8.87
N LEU A 31 -0.10 8.18 8.22
CA LEU A 31 -0.82 9.16 7.39
C LEU A 31 -1.46 10.26 8.25
N GLU A 32 -2.05 9.91 9.39
CA GLU A 32 -2.62 10.87 10.34
C GLU A 32 -1.56 11.80 10.93
N GLU A 33 -0.40 11.26 11.32
CA GLU A 33 0.75 12.04 11.83
C GLU A 33 1.27 13.05 10.78
N ALA A 34 1.30 12.65 9.52
CA ALA A 34 1.65 13.52 8.41
C ALA A 34 0.52 14.51 8.04
N GLY A 35 -0.63 14.43 8.69
CA GLY A 35 -1.79 15.24 8.39
C GLY A 35 -2.34 14.98 7.00
N ALA A 36 -2.24 13.77 6.46
CA ALA A 36 -2.86 13.30 5.22
C ALA A 36 -4.30 12.78 5.47
N THR A 37 -5.05 12.53 4.41
CA THR A 37 -6.35 11.84 4.43
C THR A 37 -6.25 10.56 3.63
N TYR A 38 -7.15 9.61 3.86
CA TYR A 38 -7.18 8.39 3.09
C TYR A 38 -8.55 7.74 3.07
N ASP A 39 -8.78 6.96 2.03
CA ASP A 39 -9.82 5.94 1.98
C ASP A 39 -9.17 4.55 2.14
N VAL A 40 -9.97 3.58 2.57
CA VAL A 40 -9.54 2.17 2.71
C VAL A 40 -10.47 1.30 1.89
N VAL A 41 -9.91 0.46 1.03
CA VAL A 41 -10.63 -0.60 0.34
C VAL A 41 -9.97 -1.94 0.62
N THR A 42 -10.81 -2.96 0.79
CA THR A 42 -10.36 -4.32 1.08
C THR A 42 -10.50 -5.20 -0.16
N VAL A 43 -9.45 -5.96 -0.44
CA VAL A 43 -9.42 -7.00 -1.47
C VAL A 43 -9.11 -8.37 -0.84
N PRO A 44 -9.49 -9.50 -1.48
CA PRO A 44 -9.34 -10.81 -0.86
C PRO A 44 -7.87 -11.27 -0.74
N GLY A 45 -6.97 -10.80 -1.60
CA GLY A 45 -5.58 -11.25 -1.66
C GLY A 45 -4.63 -10.24 -2.26
N ALA A 46 -3.32 -10.49 -2.10
CA ALA A 46 -2.28 -9.55 -2.55
C ALA A 46 -2.23 -9.40 -4.08
N LEU A 47 -2.67 -10.41 -4.83
CA LEU A 47 -2.76 -10.37 -6.30
C LEU A 47 -3.81 -9.37 -6.79
N GLU A 48 -4.84 -9.10 -6.00
CA GLU A 48 -5.92 -8.17 -6.35
C GLU A 48 -5.58 -6.72 -6.02
N ILE A 49 -4.50 -6.44 -5.29
CA ILE A 49 -4.09 -5.08 -4.95
C ILE A 49 -3.77 -4.23 -6.20
N PRO A 50 -2.86 -4.64 -7.12
CA PRO A 50 -2.59 -3.84 -8.31
C PRO A 50 -3.83 -3.60 -9.20
N PRO A 51 -4.68 -4.60 -9.49
CA PRO A 51 -5.94 -4.37 -10.21
C PRO A 51 -6.87 -3.37 -9.51
N ALA A 52 -7.00 -3.42 -8.18
CA ALA A 52 -7.84 -2.46 -7.45
C ALA A 52 -7.31 -1.02 -7.54
N ILE A 53 -5.98 -0.84 -7.54
CA ILE A 53 -5.37 0.47 -7.80
C ILE A 53 -5.71 0.93 -9.23
N ALA A 54 -5.57 0.06 -10.23
CA ALA A 54 -5.91 0.39 -11.61
C ALA A 54 -7.39 0.79 -11.75
N MET A 55 -8.32 0.06 -11.13
CA MET A 55 -9.75 0.42 -11.11
C MET A 55 -10.01 1.79 -10.47
N ALA A 56 -9.22 2.18 -9.46
CA ALA A 56 -9.33 3.51 -8.85
C ALA A 56 -8.84 4.63 -9.79
N LEU A 57 -7.85 4.35 -10.64
CA LEU A 57 -7.41 5.29 -11.68
C LEU A 57 -8.50 5.47 -12.74
N ASP A 58 -9.03 4.36 -13.27
CA ASP A 58 -10.13 4.38 -14.25
C ASP A 58 -11.33 5.16 -13.70
N ALA A 59 -11.71 4.91 -12.44
CA ALA A 59 -12.80 5.63 -11.77
C ALA A 59 -12.51 7.13 -11.64
N ALA A 60 -11.26 7.55 -11.41
CA ALA A 60 -10.89 8.95 -11.33
C ALA A 60 -11.05 9.66 -12.69
N GLU A 61 -10.70 9.00 -13.81
CA GLU A 61 -10.93 9.52 -15.15
C GLU A 61 -12.41 9.72 -15.48
N GLU A 62 -13.28 8.91 -14.87
CA GLU A 62 -14.74 9.00 -14.99
C GLU A 62 -15.38 9.99 -13.99
N GLY A 63 -14.57 10.78 -13.27
CA GLY A 63 -15.03 11.79 -12.32
C GLY A 63 -15.20 11.29 -10.87
N GLY A 64 -14.64 10.13 -10.56
CA GLY A 64 -14.50 9.60 -9.20
C GLY A 64 -13.40 10.30 -8.38
N THR A 65 -13.00 9.69 -7.27
CA THR A 65 -12.01 10.26 -6.35
C THR A 65 -10.61 10.24 -6.96
N GLU A 66 -9.97 11.40 -7.04
CA GLU A 66 -8.55 11.52 -7.38
C GLU A 66 -7.67 11.26 -6.14
N TYR A 67 -6.79 10.27 -6.24
CA TYR A 67 -5.81 9.97 -5.18
C TYR A 67 -4.43 10.50 -5.54
N HIS A 68 -3.79 11.14 -4.57
CA HIS A 68 -2.42 11.62 -4.69
C HIS A 68 -1.42 10.46 -4.64
N GLY A 69 -1.75 9.34 -3.98
CA GLY A 69 -0.90 8.15 -3.96
C GLY A 69 -1.61 6.96 -3.32
N PHE A 70 -0.91 5.84 -3.29
CA PHE A 70 -1.48 4.55 -2.88
C PHE A 70 -0.60 3.89 -1.82
N VAL A 71 -1.24 3.16 -0.90
CA VAL A 71 -0.56 2.28 0.05
C VAL A 71 -1.09 0.86 -0.16
N ALA A 72 -0.22 -0.04 -0.60
CA ALA A 72 -0.54 -1.44 -0.81
C ALA A 72 -0.20 -2.24 0.45
N LEU A 73 -1.19 -2.79 1.15
CA LEU A 73 -0.96 -3.58 2.36
C LEU A 73 -1.36 -5.04 2.13
N GLY A 74 -0.48 -5.97 2.50
CA GLY A 74 -0.78 -7.39 2.39
C GLY A 74 0.18 -8.24 3.20
N MET A 75 -0.23 -9.46 3.50
CA MET A 75 0.58 -10.45 4.21
C MET A 75 0.59 -11.76 3.45
N VAL A 76 1.79 -12.21 3.09
CA VAL A 76 2.05 -13.44 2.36
C VAL A 76 3.06 -14.23 3.19
N ILE A 77 2.61 -15.35 3.76
CA ILE A 77 3.42 -16.22 4.64
C ILE A 77 3.69 -17.52 3.90
N ARG A 78 4.94 -17.98 3.89
CA ARG A 78 5.33 -19.22 3.21
C ARG A 78 4.59 -20.41 3.83
N GLY A 79 3.77 -21.05 3.01
CA GLY A 79 3.13 -22.32 3.31
C GLY A 79 3.83 -23.51 2.66
N GLU A 80 3.10 -24.62 2.52
CA GLU A 80 3.63 -25.87 1.94
C GLU A 80 3.66 -25.86 0.40
N THR A 81 2.88 -24.99 -0.23
CA THR A 81 2.72 -24.96 -1.69
C THR A 81 3.53 -23.82 -2.32
N TYR A 82 3.87 -23.98 -3.59
CA TYR A 82 4.53 -22.96 -4.40
C TYR A 82 3.67 -21.69 -4.61
N HIS A 83 2.39 -21.73 -4.25
CA HIS A 83 1.47 -20.60 -4.41
C HIS A 83 1.96 -19.34 -3.67
N PHE A 84 2.70 -19.51 -2.57
CA PHE A 84 3.40 -18.40 -1.89
C PHE A 84 4.28 -17.59 -2.85
N GLU A 85 5.14 -18.25 -3.62
CA GLU A 85 6.06 -17.59 -4.56
C GLU A 85 5.29 -16.86 -5.66
N ILE A 86 4.20 -17.47 -6.15
CA ILE A 86 3.36 -16.86 -7.19
C ILE A 86 2.73 -15.56 -6.66
N VAL A 87 2.09 -15.62 -5.48
CA VAL A 87 1.43 -14.46 -4.89
C VAL A 87 2.45 -13.36 -4.57
N ALA A 88 3.55 -13.72 -3.89
CA ALA A 88 4.61 -12.78 -3.52
C ALA A 88 5.25 -12.07 -4.71
N ASN A 89 5.63 -12.84 -5.74
CA ASN A 89 6.38 -12.31 -6.87
C ASN A 89 5.46 -11.52 -7.81
N GLU A 90 4.29 -12.06 -8.17
CA GLU A 90 3.41 -11.40 -9.13
C GLU A 90 2.72 -10.17 -8.54
N SER A 91 2.38 -10.15 -7.24
CA SER A 91 1.84 -8.92 -6.62
C SER A 91 2.88 -7.80 -6.60
N SER A 92 4.13 -8.12 -6.25
CA SER A 92 5.23 -7.14 -6.24
C SER A 92 5.57 -6.66 -7.66
N ARG A 93 5.61 -7.58 -8.63
CA ARG A 93 5.88 -7.26 -10.03
C ARG A 93 4.80 -6.35 -10.60
N ALA A 94 3.52 -6.71 -10.46
CA ALA A 94 2.42 -5.94 -11.00
C ALA A 94 2.32 -4.53 -10.35
N LEU A 95 2.56 -4.42 -9.04
CA LEU A 95 2.65 -3.11 -8.39
C LEU A 95 3.78 -2.25 -8.93
N MET A 96 4.95 -2.83 -9.18
CA MET A 96 6.09 -2.10 -9.73
C MET A 96 5.85 -1.67 -11.17
N ASP A 97 5.32 -2.57 -12.00
CA ASP A 97 4.95 -2.29 -13.39
C ASP A 97 3.95 -1.13 -13.44
N LEU A 98 2.91 -1.16 -12.60
CA LEU A 98 1.90 -0.10 -12.48
C LEU A 98 2.48 1.23 -11.98
N ALA A 99 3.33 1.20 -10.95
CA ALA A 99 3.97 2.41 -10.41
C ALA A 99 4.82 3.12 -11.48
N VAL A 100 5.52 2.34 -12.32
CA VAL A 100 6.39 2.87 -13.38
C VAL A 100 5.58 3.33 -14.59
N SER A 101 4.62 2.54 -15.08
CA SER A 101 3.84 2.88 -16.27
C SER A 101 2.99 4.13 -16.06
N GLU A 102 2.36 4.23 -14.90
CA GLU A 102 1.43 5.32 -14.57
C GLU A 102 2.09 6.44 -13.75
N SER A 103 3.40 6.33 -13.45
CA SER A 103 4.15 7.30 -12.64
C SER A 103 3.51 7.57 -11.27
N LEU A 104 3.06 6.51 -10.59
CA LEU A 104 2.29 6.59 -9.35
C LEU A 104 3.16 6.52 -8.10
N PRO A 105 2.92 7.37 -7.11
CA PRO A 105 3.40 7.20 -5.74
C PRO A 105 2.73 5.98 -5.09
N ILE A 106 3.46 4.88 -4.99
CA ILE A 106 2.99 3.66 -4.33
C ILE A 106 3.92 3.30 -3.18
N GLY A 107 3.36 3.21 -1.97
CA GLY A 107 3.99 2.60 -0.81
C GLY A 107 3.71 1.10 -0.77
N ASN A 108 4.74 0.27 -1.01
CA ASN A 108 4.59 -1.18 -0.95
C ASN A 108 4.79 -1.71 0.47
N GLY A 109 3.69 -2.14 1.09
CA GLY A 109 3.60 -2.83 2.38
C GLY A 109 3.11 -4.27 2.25
N ILE A 110 3.27 -4.91 1.10
CA ILE A 110 3.06 -6.35 0.95
C ILE A 110 4.23 -7.08 1.59
N LEU A 111 3.96 -7.74 2.72
CA LEU A 111 4.95 -8.50 3.46
C LEU A 111 5.05 -9.92 2.94
N THR A 112 6.27 -10.34 2.62
CA THR A 112 6.61 -11.70 2.23
C THR A 112 7.53 -12.28 3.29
N VAL A 113 7.04 -13.26 4.05
CA VAL A 113 7.72 -13.77 5.26
C VAL A 113 7.66 -15.28 5.34
N GLU A 114 8.57 -15.86 6.12
CA GLU A 114 8.69 -17.32 6.24
C GLU A 114 7.75 -17.92 7.30
N ASN A 115 7.25 -17.12 8.26
CA ASN A 115 6.41 -17.60 9.35
C ASN A 115 5.70 -16.45 10.11
N ASP A 116 4.79 -16.83 11.00
CA ASP A 116 3.98 -15.92 11.83
C ASP A 116 4.80 -15.01 12.75
N GLU A 117 5.91 -15.49 13.31
CA GLU A 117 6.78 -14.68 14.17
C GLU A 117 7.36 -13.50 13.38
N GLN A 118 7.86 -13.77 12.18
CA GLN A 118 8.35 -12.74 11.28
C GLN A 118 7.25 -11.79 10.80
N ALA A 119 6.05 -12.33 10.57
CA ALA A 119 4.86 -11.58 10.18
C ALA A 119 4.51 -10.55 11.25
N TRP A 120 4.37 -10.99 12.50
CA TRP A 120 4.01 -10.13 13.62
C TRP A 120 5.06 -9.07 13.93
N ALA A 121 6.35 -9.43 13.92
CA ALA A 121 7.43 -8.47 14.14
C ALA A 121 7.45 -7.37 13.07
N ARG A 122 6.96 -7.66 11.86
CA ARG A 122 6.90 -6.69 10.75
C ARG A 122 5.61 -5.89 10.71
N ALA A 123 4.49 -6.50 11.02
CA ALA A 123 3.18 -5.88 10.95
C ALA A 123 2.97 -4.85 12.06
N ARG A 124 3.34 -5.18 13.30
CA ARG A 124 3.03 -4.34 14.46
C ARG A 124 3.70 -2.97 14.37
N ARG A 125 2.89 -1.93 14.57
CA ARG A 125 3.33 -0.54 14.71
C ARG A 125 4.37 -0.36 15.82
N SER A 126 4.25 -1.14 16.91
CA SER A 126 5.18 -1.08 18.05
C SER A 126 6.53 -1.75 17.80
N ASP A 127 6.71 -2.43 16.66
CA ASP A 127 7.95 -3.12 16.30
C ASP A 127 8.50 -2.53 14.99
N LYS A 128 8.53 -3.28 13.88
CA LYS A 128 9.11 -2.78 12.62
C LYS A 128 8.15 -1.94 11.77
N ASP A 129 6.88 -1.83 12.15
CA ASP A 129 5.89 -0.91 11.57
C ASP A 129 5.92 -0.85 10.04
N LYS A 130 5.77 -1.99 9.37
CA LYS A 130 5.87 -2.02 7.90
C LYS A 130 4.66 -1.38 7.21
N GLY A 131 3.50 -1.38 7.86
CA GLY A 131 2.36 -0.58 7.42
C GLY A 131 2.69 0.92 7.40
N GLY A 132 3.21 1.46 8.51
CA GLY A 132 3.61 2.85 8.58
C GLY A 132 4.79 3.19 7.66
N PHE A 133 5.74 2.26 7.48
CA PHE A 133 6.84 2.45 6.53
C PHE A 133 6.32 2.58 5.09
N ALA A 134 5.36 1.74 4.69
CA ALA A 134 4.73 1.82 3.38
C ALA A 134 3.99 3.16 3.20
N ALA A 135 3.21 3.58 4.19
CA ALA A 135 2.54 4.89 4.17
C ALA A 135 3.52 6.07 4.04
N ARG A 136 4.60 6.08 4.83
CA ARG A 136 5.67 7.10 4.74
C ARG A 136 6.37 7.08 3.38
N ALA A 137 6.57 5.89 2.79
CA ALA A 137 7.12 5.78 1.45
C ALA A 137 6.19 6.39 0.40
N ALA A 138 4.88 6.13 0.47
CA ALA A 138 3.89 6.74 -0.42
C ALA A 138 3.92 8.28 -0.32
N LEU A 139 3.89 8.83 0.89
CA LEU A 139 3.99 10.29 1.12
C LEU A 139 5.29 10.88 0.57
N THR A 140 6.42 10.19 0.76
CA THR A 140 7.71 10.62 0.21
C THR A 140 7.69 10.67 -1.31
N MET A 141 7.07 9.66 -1.96
CA MET A 141 6.93 9.61 -3.41
C MET A 141 5.97 10.67 -3.95
N ILE A 142 4.91 11.03 -3.20
CA ILE A 142 4.04 12.17 -3.53
C ILE A 142 4.85 13.46 -3.57
N ALA A 143 5.58 13.76 -2.49
CA ALA A 143 6.41 14.95 -2.40
C ALA A 143 7.51 14.99 -3.48
N LEU A 144 8.09 13.84 -3.83
CA LEU A 144 9.04 13.73 -4.92
C LEU A 144 8.40 14.08 -6.27
N ARG A 145 7.21 13.54 -6.57
CA ARG A 145 6.50 13.82 -7.81
C ARG A 145 6.15 15.32 -7.94
N GLU A 146 5.67 15.94 -6.86
CA GLU A 146 5.41 17.39 -6.82
C GLU A 146 6.67 18.21 -7.08
N LYS A 147 7.78 17.86 -6.41
CA LYS A 147 9.08 18.52 -6.60
C LYS A 147 9.58 18.42 -8.05
N LEU A 148 9.43 17.26 -8.68
CA LEU A 148 9.85 17.04 -10.07
C LEU A 148 8.95 17.77 -11.08
N ASN A 149 7.68 17.97 -10.74
CA ASN A 149 6.72 18.73 -11.56
C ASN A 149 6.84 20.26 -11.41
N GLY A 150 7.84 20.73 -10.66
CA GLY A 150 8.20 22.15 -10.60
C GLY A 150 7.79 22.88 -9.32
N GLY A 151 7.17 22.20 -8.34
CA GLY A 151 6.92 22.71 -6.97
C GLY A 151 6.09 23.99 -6.89
#